data_AF-A0A954EYR6-F1
#
_entry.id   AF-A0A954EYR6-F1
#
_cell.length_a   1.000
_cell.length_b   1.000
_cell.length_c   1.000
_cell.angle_alpha   90.00
_cell.angle_beta   90.00
_cell.angle_gamma   90.00
#
_symmetry.space_group_name_H-M   'P 1'
#
loop_
_entity.id
_entity.type
_entity.pdbx_description
1 polymer ?
#
loop_
_entity_poly.entity_id
_entity_poly.type
_entity_poly.pdbx_seq_one_letter_code
_entity_poly.pdbx_strand_id
1 'polypeptide(L)'
;MRIPFYFLATLCLVPALMFGEDTSTPKFLNTGEDFAIQFAVATPFQKTVRRPMDRNSDSPRNEFRRPGTITYSVDIFKVVGLPGGSWVLLEHPKSIEDAPHWNAKRLAMATLTPQAIIAMESTEDGRKRLEKLREQAAVEIETSRTWVNMQHMLTIKKPPIQQTDFDPKTLTTPGE
;
A
#
# COMPACT_ATOMS: atom_id res chain seq x y z
N MET A 1 -23.72 -59.16 -19.63
CA MET A 1 -23.13 -59.28 -18.28
C MET A 1 -22.70 -57.88 -17.86
N ARG A 2 -23.41 -57.26 -16.91
CA ARG A 2 -23.24 -55.86 -16.51
C ARG A 2 -22.31 -55.79 -15.30
N ILE A 3 -21.21 -55.06 -15.39
CA ILE A 3 -20.30 -54.79 -14.27
C ILE A 3 -20.64 -53.38 -13.75
N PRO A 4 -21.08 -53.22 -12.49
CA PRO A 4 -21.26 -51.90 -11.90
C PRO A 4 -19.89 -51.31 -11.50
N PHE A 5 -19.54 -50.18 -12.10
CA PHE A 5 -18.45 -49.31 -11.63
C PHE A 5 -18.96 -48.53 -10.42
N TYR A 6 -18.44 -48.86 -9.24
CA TYR A 6 -18.72 -48.09 -8.02
C TYR A 6 -17.80 -46.88 -7.93
N PHE A 7 -18.43 -45.74 -7.64
CA PHE A 7 -17.84 -44.47 -7.24
C PHE A 7 -16.86 -44.64 -6.06
N LEU A 8 -15.68 -44.04 -6.16
CA LEU A 8 -14.93 -43.60 -4.98
C LEU A 8 -14.58 -42.11 -5.19
N ALA A 9 -15.49 -41.24 -4.75
CA ALA A 9 -15.21 -39.81 -4.63
C ALA A 9 -14.45 -39.61 -3.32
N THR A 10 -13.12 -39.50 -3.40
CA THR A 10 -12.28 -39.17 -2.25
C THR A 10 -12.50 -37.69 -1.92
N LEU A 11 -13.36 -37.43 -0.94
CA LEU A 11 -13.56 -36.13 -0.33
C LEU A 11 -12.26 -35.78 0.42
N CYS A 12 -11.36 -35.02 -0.21
CA CYS A 12 -10.23 -34.42 0.51
C CYS A 12 -10.77 -33.35 1.47
N LEU A 13 -11.06 -33.77 2.69
CA LEU A 13 -11.23 -32.89 3.83
C LEU A 13 -9.91 -32.14 4.03
N VAL A 14 -9.83 -30.90 3.54
CA VAL A 14 -8.81 -29.96 4.02
C VAL A 14 -9.17 -29.70 5.48
N PRO A 15 -8.30 -29.99 6.46
CA PRO A 15 -8.55 -29.52 7.81
C PRO A 15 -8.51 -28.00 7.76
N ALA A 16 -9.69 -27.39 7.89
CA ALA A 16 -9.78 -25.99 8.26
C ALA A 16 -9.00 -25.87 9.57
N LEU A 17 -7.82 -25.23 9.51
CA LEU A 17 -7.13 -24.71 10.68
C LEU A 17 -8.13 -23.78 11.36
N MET A 18 -8.84 -24.32 12.35
CA MET A 18 -9.58 -23.56 13.35
C MET A 18 -8.52 -22.75 14.12
N PHE A 19 -8.21 -21.56 13.62
CA PHE A 19 -7.46 -20.58 14.38
C PHE A 19 -8.29 -20.21 15.60
N GLY A 20 -7.64 -20.31 16.76
CA GLY A 20 -8.23 -20.18 18.08
C GLY A 20 -9.13 -18.97 18.21
N GLU A 21 -10.29 -19.25 18.76
CA GLU A 21 -11.30 -18.33 19.25
C GLU A 21 -10.70 -17.41 20.32
N ASP A 22 -11.08 -16.14 20.25
CA ASP A 22 -10.79 -15.04 21.18
C ASP A 22 -9.36 -14.50 21.31
N THR A 23 -9.01 -13.61 20.38
CA THR A 23 -8.46 -12.29 20.77
C THR A 23 -9.16 -11.23 19.94
N SER A 24 -9.92 -10.36 20.60
CA SER A 24 -10.69 -9.27 20.00
C SER A 24 -9.95 -8.59 18.85
N THR A 25 -10.48 -8.71 17.64
CA THR A 25 -10.02 -7.93 16.48
C THR A 25 -10.00 -6.44 16.88
N PRO A 26 -8.90 -5.71 16.65
CA PRO A 26 -8.85 -4.30 17.00
C PRO A 26 -9.98 -3.55 16.30
N LYS A 27 -10.90 -2.95 17.07
CA LYS A 27 -12.12 -2.27 16.57
C LYS A 27 -11.87 -1.14 15.56
N PHE A 28 -10.62 -0.70 15.41
CA PHE A 28 -10.23 0.37 14.50
C PHE A 28 -9.81 -0.11 13.11
N LEU A 29 -9.48 -1.41 12.94
CA LEU A 29 -9.15 -2.00 11.65
C LEU A 29 -10.40 -2.65 11.04
N ASN A 30 -10.75 -2.25 9.83
CA ASN A 30 -11.82 -2.90 9.09
C ASN A 30 -11.31 -3.47 7.77
N THR A 31 -11.82 -4.64 7.41
CA THR A 31 -11.58 -5.23 6.10
C THR A 31 -12.16 -4.35 5.00
N GLY A 32 -11.43 -4.20 3.91
CA GLY A 32 -11.78 -3.37 2.77
C GLY A 32 -11.26 -1.93 2.86
N GLU A 33 -10.81 -1.48 4.03
CA GLU A 33 -10.33 -0.13 4.25
C GLU A 33 -8.82 0.02 4.05
N ASP A 34 -8.43 1.23 3.65
CA ASP A 34 -7.03 1.61 3.49
C ASP A 34 -6.49 2.23 4.79
N PHE A 35 -5.23 1.91 5.12
CA PHE A 35 -4.51 2.43 6.29
C PHE A 35 -3.08 2.79 5.92
N ALA A 36 -2.60 3.92 6.43
CA ALA A 36 -1.18 4.23 6.42
C ALA A 36 -0.51 3.48 7.57
N ILE A 37 0.49 2.66 7.25
CA ILE A 37 1.15 1.76 8.20
C ILE A 37 2.65 2.01 8.18
N GLN A 38 3.24 2.25 9.35
CA GLN A 38 4.68 2.33 9.54
C GLN A 38 5.17 1.11 10.31
N PHE A 39 6.33 0.58 9.92
CA PHE A 39 6.93 -0.60 10.53
C PHE A 39 8.16 -0.25 11.36
N ALA A 40 8.40 -1.03 12.42
CA ALA A 40 9.49 -0.79 13.36
C ALA A 40 10.87 -1.21 12.84
N VAL A 41 10.90 -2.10 11.86
CA VAL A 41 12.10 -2.79 11.39
C VAL A 41 12.17 -2.73 9.87
N ALA A 42 13.31 -3.13 9.29
CA ALA A 42 13.43 -3.29 7.85
C ALA A 42 12.32 -4.20 7.32
N THR A 43 11.61 -3.75 6.29
CA THR A 43 10.46 -4.46 5.73
C THR A 43 10.63 -4.78 4.26
N PRO A 44 9.93 -5.80 3.75
CA PRO A 44 9.84 -6.04 2.31
C PRO A 44 9.11 -4.91 1.57
N PHE A 45 8.51 -3.97 2.29
CA PHE A 45 7.74 -2.84 1.76
C PHE A 45 8.60 -1.60 1.50
N GLN A 46 9.93 -1.71 1.62
CA GLN A 46 10.86 -0.64 1.35
C GLN A 46 12.10 -1.16 0.60
N LYS A 47 12.52 -0.46 -0.46
CA LYS A 47 13.72 -0.78 -1.24
C LYS A 47 14.45 0.49 -1.65
N THR A 48 15.73 0.60 -1.30
CA THR A 48 16.59 1.68 -1.79
C THR A 48 17.46 1.19 -2.95
N VAL A 49 17.34 1.83 -4.10
CA VAL A 49 18.10 1.53 -5.32
C VAL A 49 19.07 2.66 -5.61
N ARG A 50 20.33 2.32 -5.90
CA ARG A 50 21.32 3.28 -6.43
C ARG A 50 21.11 3.39 -7.94
N ARG A 51 20.86 4.60 -8.46
CA ARG A 51 20.84 4.81 -9.92
C ARG A 51 22.17 5.37 -10.38
N PRO A 52 22.84 4.72 -11.36
CA PRO A 52 23.90 5.38 -12.11
C PRO A 52 23.27 6.55 -12.88
N MET A 53 23.97 7.69 -12.91
CA MET A 53 23.49 8.85 -13.67
C MET A 53 23.94 8.70 -15.11
N ASP A 54 22.99 8.74 -16.06
CA ASP A 54 23.34 8.80 -17.48
C ASP A 54 24.14 10.09 -17.72
N ARG A 55 25.29 9.92 -18.37
CA ARG A 55 26.19 11.02 -18.71
C ARG A 55 25.57 11.82 -19.85
N ASN A 56 24.70 12.78 -19.53
CA ASN A 56 24.29 13.76 -20.54
C ASN A 56 25.52 14.57 -20.99
N SER A 57 25.81 14.51 -22.29
CA SER A 57 26.99 15.09 -22.93
C SER A 57 27.01 16.62 -23.03
N ASP A 58 25.94 17.30 -22.61
CA ASP A 58 25.69 18.68 -23.02
C ASP A 58 25.86 19.73 -21.91
N SER A 59 26.43 19.36 -20.75
CA SER A 59 26.79 20.33 -19.71
C SER A 59 28.30 20.62 -19.72
N PRO A 60 28.74 21.83 -20.10
CA PRO A 60 30.17 22.20 -20.15
C PRO A 60 30.80 22.44 -18.76
N ARG A 61 30.07 22.18 -17.67
CA ARG A 61 30.60 22.22 -16.31
C ARG A 61 30.78 20.79 -15.80
N ASN A 62 32.05 20.39 -15.64
CA ASN A 62 32.49 19.22 -14.89
C ASN A 62 32.11 19.34 -13.39
N GLU A 63 30.83 19.39 -13.09
CA GLU A 63 30.35 19.11 -11.74
C GLU A 63 30.33 17.59 -11.59
N PHE A 64 31.15 17.05 -10.69
CA PHE A 64 31.08 15.66 -10.25
C PHE A 64 29.70 15.40 -9.64
N ARG A 65 28.72 15.03 -10.47
CA ARG A 65 27.39 14.67 -9.99
C ARG A 65 27.47 13.29 -9.33
N ARG A 66 27.28 13.28 -8.02
CA ARG A 66 27.30 12.06 -7.20
C ARG A 66 26.13 11.15 -7.63
N PRO A 67 26.30 9.82 -7.63
CA PRO A 67 25.21 8.89 -7.93
C PRO A 67 24.03 9.12 -6.96
N GLY A 68 22.81 9.09 -7.51
CA GLY A 68 21.58 9.29 -6.76
C GLY A 68 21.05 7.99 -6.16
N THR A 69 20.35 8.08 -5.03
CA THR A 69 19.58 6.98 -4.44
C THR A 69 18.09 7.28 -4.56
N ILE A 70 17.30 6.26 -4.87
CA ILE A 70 15.84 6.32 -4.86
C ILE A 70 15.36 5.28 -3.85
N THR A 71 14.55 5.72 -2.89
CA THR A 71 13.88 4.85 -1.93
C THR A 71 12.43 4.70 -2.35
N TYR A 72 12.02 3.47 -2.62
CA TYR A 72 10.64 3.07 -2.82
C TYR A 72 10.07 2.57 -1.50
N SER A 73 8.89 3.05 -1.11
CA SER A 73 8.22 2.66 0.14
C SER A 73 6.72 2.53 -0.10
N VAL A 74 6.12 1.42 0.33
CA VAL A 74 4.66 1.29 0.41
C VAL A 74 4.22 1.80 1.76
N ASP A 75 3.49 2.91 1.77
CA ASP A 75 3.11 3.58 3.01
C ASP A 75 1.63 3.36 3.34
N ILE A 76 0.81 3.09 2.32
CA ILE A 76 -0.62 2.82 2.46
C ILE A 76 -0.91 1.39 2.04
N PHE A 77 -1.70 0.68 2.85
CA PHE A 77 -2.06 -0.71 2.62
C PHE A 77 -3.57 -0.85 2.67
N LYS A 78 -4.12 -1.75 1.85
CA LYS A 78 -5.52 -2.14 1.96
C LYS A 78 -5.63 -3.36 2.86
N VAL A 79 -6.44 -3.29 3.91
CA VAL A 79 -6.71 -4.45 4.77
C VAL A 79 -7.70 -5.36 4.04
N VAL A 80 -7.34 -6.62 3.79
CA VAL A 80 -8.19 -7.58 3.08
C VAL A 80 -8.76 -8.64 4.01
N GLY A 81 -8.09 -8.96 5.12
CA GLY A 81 -8.52 -10.00 6.03
C GLY A 81 -8.02 -9.80 7.46
N LEU A 82 -8.87 -10.15 8.42
CA LEU A 82 -8.63 -10.09 9.86
C LEU A 82 -9.06 -11.44 10.47
N PRO A 83 -8.20 -12.46 10.45
CA PRO A 83 -8.54 -13.82 10.88
C PRO A 83 -8.62 -13.98 12.41
N GLY A 84 -8.50 -12.88 13.17
CA GLY A 84 -8.26 -12.89 14.62
C GLY A 84 -6.76 -12.88 14.95
N GLY A 85 -6.42 -12.71 16.22
CA GLY A 85 -5.03 -12.64 16.65
C GLY A 85 -4.34 -11.31 16.34
N SER A 86 -3.01 -11.33 16.40
CA SER A 86 -2.15 -10.21 16.01
C SER A 86 -1.83 -10.18 14.51
N TRP A 87 -2.57 -10.89 13.64
CA TRP A 87 -2.27 -10.99 12.22
C TRP A 87 -3.29 -10.24 11.36
N VAL A 88 -2.80 -9.59 10.31
CA VAL A 88 -3.62 -8.89 9.32
C VAL A 88 -3.12 -9.20 7.91
N LEU A 89 -4.05 -9.42 6.98
CA LEU A 89 -3.74 -9.61 5.57
C LEU A 89 -3.78 -8.26 4.88
N LEU A 90 -2.62 -7.80 4.39
CA LEU A 90 -2.48 -6.52 3.71
C LEU A 90 -2.29 -6.75 2.20
N GLU A 91 -3.04 -5.99 1.41
CA GLU A 91 -2.84 -5.86 -0.03
C GLU A 91 -1.97 -4.63 -0.32
N HIS A 92 -1.01 -4.83 -1.22
CA HIS A 92 0.04 -3.88 -1.59
C HIS A 92 0.45 -4.11 -3.05
N PRO A 93 1.22 -3.21 -3.70
CA PRO A 93 1.65 -3.44 -5.07
C PRO A 93 2.58 -4.65 -5.13
N LYS A 94 2.49 -5.42 -6.22
CA LYS A 94 3.31 -6.62 -6.42
C LYS A 94 4.78 -6.26 -6.64
N SER A 95 5.07 -5.20 -7.39
CA SER A 95 6.39 -4.62 -7.48
C SER A 95 6.54 -3.44 -6.51
N ILE A 96 7.66 -3.38 -5.82
CA ILE A 96 8.01 -2.24 -4.95
C ILE A 96 8.27 -0.97 -5.77
N GLU A 97 8.66 -1.09 -7.04
CA GLU A 97 8.85 0.07 -7.91
C GLU A 97 7.53 0.81 -8.22
N ASP A 98 6.38 0.13 -8.10
CA ASP A 98 5.05 0.72 -8.27
C ASP A 98 4.54 1.43 -7.01
N ALA A 99 5.28 1.38 -5.90
CA ALA A 99 4.87 1.97 -4.62
C ALA A 99 4.48 3.47 -4.71
N PRO A 100 5.19 4.33 -5.47
CA PRO A 100 4.77 5.74 -5.63
C PRO A 100 3.39 5.88 -6.28
N HIS A 101 3.12 5.10 -7.34
CA HIS A 101 1.82 5.11 -8.02
C HIS A 101 0.72 4.54 -7.13
N TRP A 102 1.05 3.49 -6.39
CA TRP A 102 0.13 2.88 -5.42
C TRP A 102 -0.26 3.85 -4.30
N ASN A 103 0.72 4.49 -3.65
CA ASN A 103 0.45 5.46 -2.59
C ASN A 103 -0.36 6.64 -3.14
N ALA A 104 -0.01 7.16 -4.32
CA ALA A 104 -0.76 8.24 -4.97
C ALA A 104 -2.21 7.85 -5.27
N LYS A 105 -2.45 6.65 -5.81
CA LYS A 105 -3.78 6.10 -6.06
C LYS A 105 -4.61 6.04 -4.78
N ARG A 106 -4.06 5.45 -3.72
CA ARG A 106 -4.76 5.25 -2.44
C ARG A 106 -5.07 6.57 -1.75
N LEU A 107 -4.15 7.53 -1.80
CA LEU A 107 -4.40 8.89 -1.34
C LEU A 107 -5.51 9.56 -2.15
N ALA A 108 -5.46 9.47 -3.48
CA ALA A 108 -6.49 10.07 -4.32
C ALA A 108 -7.88 9.50 -4.00
N MET A 109 -7.99 8.18 -3.80
CA MET A 109 -9.23 7.54 -3.35
C MET A 109 -9.69 8.05 -1.97
N ALA A 110 -8.78 8.22 -1.02
CA ALA A 110 -9.09 8.77 0.31
C ALA A 110 -9.52 10.25 0.27
N THR A 111 -8.98 11.04 -0.67
CA THR A 111 -9.34 12.45 -0.87
C THR A 111 -10.68 12.64 -1.57
N LEU A 112 -11.10 11.71 -2.44
CA LEU A 112 -12.33 11.79 -3.24
C LEU A 112 -13.61 11.50 -2.42
N THR A 113 -13.83 12.27 -1.35
CA THR A 113 -15.07 12.24 -0.58
C THR A 113 -16.15 13.12 -1.22
N PRO A 114 -17.46 12.85 -1.02
CA PRO A 114 -18.52 13.68 -1.59
C PRO A 114 -18.37 15.17 -1.24
N GLN A 115 -18.00 15.49 0.00
CA GLN A 115 -17.79 16.86 0.45
C GLN A 115 -16.59 17.52 -0.23
N ALA A 116 -15.48 16.78 -0.39
CA ALA A 116 -14.30 17.29 -1.07
C ALA A 116 -14.53 17.52 -2.56
N ILE A 117 -15.31 16.65 -3.22
CA ILE A 117 -15.71 16.80 -4.62
C ILE A 117 -16.51 18.09 -4.80
N ILE A 118 -17.57 18.30 -4.00
CA ILE A 118 -18.40 19.51 -4.05
C ILE A 118 -17.54 20.77 -3.84
N ALA A 119 -16.63 20.74 -2.87
CA ALA A 119 -15.74 21.87 -2.61
C ALA A 119 -14.79 22.14 -3.79
N MET A 120 -14.21 21.11 -4.40
CA MET A 120 -13.30 21.26 -5.55
C MET A 120 -14.02 21.73 -6.83
N GLU A 121 -15.26 21.29 -7.06
CA GLU A 121 -16.05 21.69 -8.24
C GLU A 121 -16.43 23.19 -8.23
N SER A 122 -16.39 23.84 -7.06
CA SER A 122 -16.71 25.26 -6.91
C SER A 122 -15.68 26.22 -7.51
N THR A 123 -14.48 25.74 -7.89
CA THR A 123 -13.39 26.57 -8.43
C THR A 123 -12.74 25.92 -9.66
N GLU A 124 -12.18 26.73 -10.56
CA GLU A 124 -11.49 26.22 -11.76
C GLU A 124 -10.27 25.37 -11.40
N ASP A 125 -9.43 25.85 -10.48
CA ASP A 125 -8.26 25.10 -10.01
C ASP A 125 -8.65 23.82 -9.27
N GLY A 126 -9.76 23.85 -8.53
CA GLY A 126 -10.32 22.67 -7.89
C GLY A 126 -10.80 21.62 -8.88
N ARG A 127 -11.42 22.01 -10.01
CA ARG A 127 -11.81 21.08 -11.08
C ARG A 127 -10.61 20.38 -11.71
N LYS A 128 -9.54 21.11 -12.02
CA LYS A 128 -8.29 20.51 -12.54
C LYS A 128 -7.66 19.55 -11.54
N ARG A 129 -7.66 19.93 -10.25
CA ARG A 129 -7.18 19.05 -9.18
C ARG A 129 -8.03 17.78 -9.07
N LEU A 130 -9.35 17.91 -9.17
CA LEU A 130 -10.29 16.80 -9.12
C LEU A 130 -10.07 15.83 -10.28
N GLU A 131 -9.85 16.33 -11.50
CA GLU A 131 -9.52 15.51 -12.67
C GLU A 131 -8.24 14.71 -12.43
N LYS A 132 -7.16 15.35 -11.97
CA LYS A 132 -5.90 14.68 -11.63
C LYS A 132 -6.07 13.60 -10.55
N LEU A 133 -6.88 13.86 -9.52
CA LEU A 133 -7.16 12.85 -8.48
C LEU A 133 -7.93 11.66 -9.07
N ARG A 134 -8.89 11.89 -9.96
CA ARG A 134 -9.61 10.83 -10.66
C ARG A 134 -8.68 9.99 -11.54
N GLU A 135 -7.78 10.63 -12.28
CA GLU A 135 -6.75 9.94 -13.07
C GLU A 135 -5.85 9.06 -12.17
N GLN A 136 -5.36 9.62 -11.06
CA GLN A 136 -4.53 8.87 -10.11
C GLN A 136 -5.28 7.69 -9.47
N ALA A 137 -6.56 7.87 -9.12
CA ALA A 137 -7.39 6.82 -8.55
C ALA A 137 -7.70 5.70 -9.57
N ALA A 138 -7.74 6.02 -10.86
CA ALA A 138 -8.05 5.08 -11.94
C ALA A 138 -6.86 4.19 -12.35
N VAL A 139 -5.63 4.50 -11.93
CA VAL A 139 -4.44 3.71 -12.28
C VAL A 139 -4.60 2.25 -11.85
N GLU A 140 -4.46 1.31 -12.77
CA GLU A 140 -4.43 -0.12 -12.47
C GLU A 140 -3.00 -0.54 -12.08
N ILE A 141 -2.87 -1.25 -10.96
CA ILE A 141 -1.59 -1.70 -10.42
C ILE A 141 -1.76 -3.15 -10.00
N GLU A 142 -0.87 -4.03 -10.45
CA GLU A 142 -0.89 -5.42 -10.04
C GLU A 142 -0.59 -5.51 -8.53
N THR A 143 -1.38 -6.29 -7.81
CA THR A 143 -1.29 -6.39 -6.35
C THR A 143 -0.83 -7.76 -5.88
N SER A 144 -0.27 -7.79 -4.68
CA SER A 144 0.00 -9.00 -3.92
C SER A 144 -0.59 -8.85 -2.51
N ARG A 145 -0.65 -9.96 -1.77
CA ARG A 145 -1.19 -10.00 -0.42
C ARG A 145 -0.21 -10.67 0.52
N THR A 146 0.05 -10.04 1.66
CA THR A 146 1.02 -10.53 2.64
C THR A 146 0.41 -10.51 4.04
N TRP A 147 0.59 -11.60 4.78
CA TRP A 147 0.26 -11.67 6.20
C TRP A 147 1.31 -10.92 7.00
N VAL A 148 0.86 -9.97 7.83
CA VAL A 148 1.75 -9.17 8.67
C VAL A 148 1.26 -9.22 10.12
N ASN A 149 2.20 -9.38 11.04
CA ASN A 149 1.92 -9.33 12.46
C ASN A 149 1.90 -7.86 12.92
N MET A 150 0.79 -7.44 13.52
CA MET A 150 0.54 -6.09 14.03
C MET A 150 1.56 -5.65 15.10
N GLN A 151 2.20 -6.58 15.81
CA GLN A 151 3.25 -6.25 16.78
C GLN A 151 4.49 -5.60 16.14
N HIS A 152 4.68 -5.75 14.81
CA HIS A 152 5.76 -5.09 14.07
C HIS A 152 5.35 -3.73 13.48
N MET A 153 4.09 -3.33 13.65
CA MET A 153 3.57 -2.04 13.18
C MET A 153 3.75 -0.99 14.28
N LEU A 154 4.45 0.10 13.97
CA LEU A 154 4.61 1.25 14.87
C LEU A 154 3.36 2.11 14.88
N THR A 155 2.83 2.42 13.70
CA THR A 155 1.66 3.28 13.56
C THR A 155 0.70 2.69 12.55
N ILE A 156 -0.59 2.85 12.85
CA ILE A 156 -1.69 2.49 11.96
C ILE A 156 -2.68 3.65 12.03
N LYS A 157 -2.88 4.34 10.92
CA LYS A 157 -3.77 5.51 10.84
C LYS A 157 -4.54 5.52 9.53
N LYS A 158 -5.64 6.27 9.48
CA LYS A 158 -6.33 6.53 8.21
C LYS A 158 -5.38 7.30 7.27
N PRO A 159 -5.42 7.03 5.95
CA PRO A 159 -4.66 7.82 4.99
C PRO A 159 -5.02 9.30 5.11
N PRO A 160 -4.05 10.21 4.98
CA PRO A 160 -4.33 11.63 5.03
C PRO A 160 -5.22 12.03 3.83
N ILE A 161 -6.28 12.78 4.12
CA ILE A 161 -7.24 13.27 3.11
C ILE A 161 -6.66 14.48 2.35
N GLN A 162 -5.67 15.16 2.92
CA GLN A 162 -4.97 16.28 2.32
C GLN A 162 -3.54 15.87 1.94
N GLN A 163 -3.12 16.21 0.72
CA GLN A 163 -1.75 15.98 0.20
C GLN A 163 -0.68 16.87 0.88
N THR A 164 -1.08 17.83 1.70
CA THR A 164 -0.17 18.69 2.46
C THR A 164 0.54 17.85 3.53
N ASP A 165 1.87 17.82 3.45
CA ASP A 165 2.84 17.09 4.29
C ASP A 165 3.08 15.59 4.04
N PHE A 166 3.22 15.18 2.77
CA PHE A 166 4.15 14.08 2.49
C PHE A 166 5.53 14.67 2.14
N ASP A 167 6.23 15.19 3.15
CA ASP A 167 7.66 15.43 3.04
C ASP A 167 8.38 14.10 3.34
N PRO A 168 8.99 13.42 2.35
CA PRO A 168 9.75 12.20 2.59
C PRO A 168 10.92 12.41 3.58
N LYS A 169 11.29 13.66 3.90
CA LYS A 169 12.31 13.98 4.91
C LYS A 169 11.79 14.04 6.36
N THR A 170 10.48 14.16 6.59
CA THR A 170 9.93 14.17 7.96
C THR A 170 9.88 12.77 8.62
N LEU A 171 10.31 11.73 7.90
CA LEU A 171 10.37 10.34 8.38
C LEU A 171 11.80 9.82 8.61
N THR A 172 12.80 10.71 8.57
CA THR A 172 14.19 10.38 8.91
C THR A 172 14.77 11.36 9.91
N THR A 173 14.37 11.23 11.17
CA THR A 173 15.21 11.63 12.30
C THR A 173 15.04 10.57 13.40
N PRO A 174 16.01 9.66 13.61
CA PRO A 174 16.25 9.20 14.97
C PRO A 174 16.84 10.39 15.71
N GLY A 175 16.15 10.86 16.74
CA GLY A 175 16.75 11.79 17.69
C GLY A 175 18.00 11.14 18.28
N GLU A 176 19.14 11.77 18.07
CA GLU A 176 20.22 11.80 19.06
C GLU A 176 19.84 12.75 20.20
#